data_AF-A0A356R4B6-F1
#
_entry.id   AF-A0A356R4B6-F1
#
_cell.length_a   1.000
_cell.length_b   1.000
_cell.length_c   1.000
_cell.angle_alpha   90.00
_cell.angle_beta   90.00
_cell.angle_gamma   90.00
#
_symmetry.space_group_name_H-M   'P 1'
#
loop_
_entity.id
_entity.type
_entity.pdbx_description
1 polymer ?
#
loop_
_entity_poly.entity_id
_entity_poly.type
_entity_poly.pdbx_seq_one_letter_code
_entity_poly.pdbx_strand_id
1 'polypeptide(L)'
;MTRHSHLHWLRRGLQELLVSDLAQWPQLEVVSRDALGPVLREQWLQQRGFSSSENSVGLGRIKGVRYLIQGRIYGQGENLAVDLQIVDVETGVVVGSVNSQGVESDIPGLEQDLVTQVIDVFDPSPNGVRPSMAEQREESSQPSSRRYLENEEG
;
A
#
# COMPACT_ATOMS: atom_id res chain seq x y z
N MET A 1 23.23 -3.27 18.90
CA MET A 1 22.18 -2.52 18.16
C MET A 1 20.89 -2.63 18.95
N THR A 2 20.29 -1.52 19.37
CA THR A 2 19.09 -1.51 20.22
C THR A 2 17.91 -2.13 19.45
N ARG A 3 17.15 -3.05 20.07
CA ARG A 3 15.96 -3.72 19.49
C ARG A 3 14.99 -2.77 18.76
N HIS A 4 14.97 -1.50 19.18
CA HIS A 4 14.25 -0.42 18.53
C HIS A 4 14.68 -0.22 17.06
N SER A 5 15.98 -0.10 16.77
CA SER A 5 16.50 0.12 15.40
C SER A 5 16.19 -1.04 14.45
N HIS A 6 16.10 -2.25 15.00
CA HIS A 6 15.78 -3.47 14.24
C HIS A 6 14.32 -3.48 13.74
N LEU A 7 13.37 -3.17 14.63
CA LEU A 7 11.97 -3.08 14.22
C LEU A 7 11.71 -1.89 13.28
N HIS A 8 12.50 -0.83 13.34
CA HIS A 8 12.37 0.32 12.44
C HIS A 8 12.69 -0.03 10.99
N TRP A 9 13.79 -0.76 10.71
CA TRP A 9 14.12 -1.13 9.34
C TRP A 9 13.10 -2.12 8.78
N LEU A 10 12.63 -3.07 9.60
CA LEU A 10 11.62 -4.05 9.21
C LEU A 10 10.30 -3.37 8.85
N ARG A 11 9.84 -2.43 9.67
CA ARG A 11 8.62 -1.65 9.40
C ARG A 11 8.71 -0.91 8.09
N ARG A 12 9.85 -0.28 7.81
CA ARG A 12 10.06 0.41 6.54
C ARG A 12 10.06 -0.56 5.37
N GLY A 13 10.80 -1.66 5.47
CA GLY A 13 10.85 -2.68 4.42
C GLY A 13 9.47 -3.25 4.09
N LEU A 14 8.69 -3.62 5.11
CA LEU A 14 7.33 -4.13 4.92
C LEU A 14 6.42 -3.08 4.27
N GLN A 15 6.52 -1.81 4.67
CA GLN A 15 5.72 -0.74 4.07
C GLN A 15 6.03 -0.53 2.59
N GLU A 16 7.31 -0.57 2.19
CA GLU A 16 7.71 -0.44 0.78
C GLU A 16 7.22 -1.64 -0.05
N LEU A 17 7.31 -2.85 0.50
CA LEU A 17 6.80 -4.06 -0.16
C LEU A 17 5.29 -3.98 -0.36
N LEU A 18 4.52 -3.68 0.70
CA LEU A 18 3.06 -3.52 0.61
C LEU A 18 2.66 -2.46 -0.42
N VAL A 19 3.35 -1.32 -0.48
CA VAL A 19 3.07 -0.28 -1.48
C VAL A 19 3.35 -0.82 -2.89
N SER A 20 4.48 -1.48 -3.09
CA SER A 20 4.89 -2.04 -4.38
C SER A 20 3.88 -3.07 -4.88
N ASP A 21 3.54 -4.06 -4.05
CA ASP A 21 2.68 -5.17 -4.45
C ASP A 21 1.22 -4.75 -4.57
N LEU A 22 0.70 -3.89 -3.69
CA LEU A 22 -0.65 -3.35 -3.86
C LEU A 22 -0.77 -2.47 -5.10
N ALA A 23 0.28 -1.74 -5.48
CA ALA A 23 0.27 -0.90 -6.69
C ALA A 23 0.26 -1.71 -8.00
N GLN A 24 0.57 -3.01 -7.94
CA GLN A 24 0.43 -3.90 -9.10
C GLN A 24 -1.04 -4.23 -9.40
N TRP A 25 -1.97 -4.01 -8.46
CA TRP A 25 -3.38 -4.34 -8.67
C TRP A 25 -4.11 -3.21 -9.40
N PRO A 26 -4.65 -3.46 -10.61
CA PRO A 26 -5.20 -2.40 -11.47
C PRO A 26 -6.45 -1.72 -10.90
N GLN A 27 -7.12 -2.36 -9.95
CA GLN A 27 -8.28 -1.81 -9.23
C GLN A 27 -7.92 -0.85 -8.09
N LEU A 28 -6.63 -0.74 -7.74
CA LEU A 28 -6.14 0.12 -6.67
C LEU A 28 -5.30 1.26 -7.22
N GLU A 29 -5.57 2.47 -6.75
CA GLU A 29 -4.65 3.59 -6.85
C GLU A 29 -3.95 3.75 -5.50
N VAL A 30 -2.69 3.32 -5.44
CA VAL A 30 -1.91 3.29 -4.19
C VAL A 30 -0.99 4.50 -4.13
N VAL A 31 -1.09 5.26 -3.03
CA VAL A 31 -0.21 6.39 -2.77
C VAL A 31 0.61 6.11 -1.52
N SER A 32 1.94 6.15 -1.65
CA SER A 32 2.83 5.96 -0.51
C SER A 32 2.77 7.15 0.45
N ARG A 33 2.95 6.90 1.75
CA ARG A 33 2.97 7.97 2.76
C ARG A 33 4.05 9.03 2.47
N ASP A 34 5.18 8.64 1.91
CA ASP A 34 6.25 9.56 1.55
C ASP A 34 5.89 10.41 0.33
N ALA A 35 5.09 9.89 -0.60
CA ALA A 35 4.52 10.64 -1.72
C ALA A 35 3.42 11.64 -1.28
N LEU A 36 2.72 11.37 -0.17
CA LEU A 36 1.73 12.29 0.41
C LEU A 36 2.35 13.59 0.98
N GLY A 37 3.68 13.70 1.05
CA GLY A 37 4.36 14.93 1.44
C GLY A 37 4.14 15.36 2.91
N PRO A 38 4.82 16.43 3.38
CA PRO A 38 4.81 16.83 4.78
C PRO A 38 3.44 17.36 5.26
N VAL A 39 2.66 18.01 4.40
CA VAL A 39 1.37 18.62 4.73
C VAL A 39 0.34 17.57 5.18
N LEU A 40 0.24 16.46 4.46
CA LEU A 40 -0.68 15.36 4.80
C LEU A 40 -0.24 14.62 6.07
N ARG A 41 1.08 14.50 6.30
CA ARG A 41 1.60 13.95 7.57
C ARG A 41 1.22 14.84 8.76
N GLU A 42 1.31 16.16 8.61
CA GLU A 42 0.99 17.12 9.68
C GLU A 42 -0.51 17.17 9.97
N GLN A 43 -1.37 17.23 8.94
CA GLN A 43 -2.83 17.21 9.12
C GLN A 43 -3.30 15.91 9.78
N TRP A 44 -2.68 14.78 9.44
CA TRP A 44 -2.99 13.49 10.03
C TRP A 44 -2.48 13.35 11.48
N LEU A 45 -1.28 13.83 11.78
CA LEU A 45 -0.73 13.85 13.15
C LEU A 45 -1.53 14.76 14.08
N GLN A 46 -1.99 15.91 13.59
CA GLN A 46 -2.85 16.84 14.34
C GLN A 46 -4.20 16.20 14.71
N GLN A 47 -4.78 15.39 13.82
CA GLN A 47 -6.05 14.70 14.07
C GLN A 47 -5.92 13.48 14.99
N ARG A 48 -4.78 12.77 14.96
CA ARG A 48 -4.50 11.67 15.91
C ARG A 48 -4.25 12.13 17.36
N GLY A 49 -4.11 13.43 17.59
CA GLY A 49 -4.01 14.04 18.93
C GLY A 49 -5.33 14.09 19.72
N PHE A 50 -6.48 13.86 19.08
CA PHE A 50 -7.80 13.85 19.72
C PHE A 50 -8.37 12.42 19.77
N SER A 51 -7.84 11.59 20.68
CA SER A 51 -8.43 10.29 21.04
C SER A 51 -9.56 10.43 22.05
N SER A 52 -10.50 11.33 21.80
CA SER A 52 -11.72 11.47 22.60
C SER A 52 -12.93 11.40 21.68
N SER A 53 -13.81 10.48 22.04
CA SER A 53 -14.94 9.91 21.31
C SER A 53 -16.06 10.87 20.86
N GLU A 54 -15.76 12.12 20.53
CA GLU A 54 -16.78 13.12 20.20
C GLU A 54 -16.47 14.02 19.00
N ASN A 55 -15.32 13.86 18.36
CA ASN A 55 -14.98 14.69 17.20
C ASN A 55 -14.64 13.81 15.99
N SER A 56 -15.68 13.26 15.38
CA SER A 56 -15.69 12.86 13.98
C SER A 56 -15.52 14.10 13.09
N VAL A 57 -14.36 14.75 13.18
CA VAL A 57 -13.93 15.70 12.15
C VAL A 57 -13.47 14.81 11.01
N GLY A 58 -14.34 14.61 10.01
CA GLY A 58 -13.99 13.87 8.82
C GLY A 58 -12.62 14.30 8.32
N LEU A 59 -11.78 13.35 7.89
CA LEU A 59 -10.46 13.66 7.32
C LEU A 59 -10.71 14.38 5.99
N GLY A 60 -11.06 15.66 6.10
CA GLY A 60 -11.63 16.45 5.04
C GLY A 60 -10.63 16.58 3.92
N ARG A 61 -10.90 15.89 2.82
CA ARG A 61 -10.30 16.11 1.51
C ARG A 61 -8.79 15.86 1.45
N ILE A 62 -8.35 14.66 1.82
CA ILE A 62 -7.21 14.11 1.08
C ILE A 62 -7.71 13.88 -0.35
N LYS A 63 -7.60 14.90 -1.21
CA LYS A 63 -8.08 14.82 -2.59
C LYS A 63 -7.42 13.63 -3.26
N GLY A 64 -8.21 12.62 -3.62
CA GLY A 64 -7.75 11.41 -4.30
C GLY A 64 -7.60 10.16 -3.42
N VAL A 65 -7.66 10.24 -2.08
CA VAL A 65 -7.52 9.06 -1.20
C VAL A 65 -8.85 8.76 -0.51
N ARG A 66 -9.40 7.56 -0.75
CA ARG A 66 -10.65 7.10 -0.13
C ARG A 66 -10.42 6.25 1.12
N TYR A 67 -9.37 5.43 1.11
CA TYR A 67 -9.05 4.52 2.20
C TYR A 67 -7.62 4.72 2.68
N LEU A 68 -7.43 4.58 3.99
CA LEU A 68 -6.13 4.56 4.63
C LEU A 68 -5.86 3.18 5.20
N ILE A 69 -4.72 2.60 4.82
CA ILE A 69 -4.20 1.40 5.46
C ILE A 69 -3.21 1.83 6.55
N GLN A 70 -3.50 1.47 7.79
CA GLN A 70 -2.59 1.67 8.92
C GLN A 70 -2.36 0.34 9.61
N GLY A 71 -1.18 0.15 10.19
CA GLY A 71 -0.86 -1.11 10.83
C GLY A 71 0.13 -1.01 11.96
N ARG A 72 0.28 -2.13 12.65
CA ARG A 72 1.22 -2.31 13.75
C ARG A 72 1.92 -3.64 13.60
N ILE A 73 3.23 -3.62 13.84
CA ILE A 73 4.08 -4.81 13.91
C ILE A 73 4.47 -5.01 15.36
N TYR A 74 4.24 -6.21 15.87
CA TYR A 74 4.61 -6.65 17.21
C TYR A 74 5.07 -8.11 17.18
N GLY A 75 5.90 -8.50 18.15
CA GLY A 75 6.50 -9.83 18.12
C GLY A 75 7.53 -10.08 19.22
N GLN A 76 7.86 -11.35 19.43
CA GLN A 76 8.85 -11.82 20.38
C GLN A 76 9.77 -12.84 19.73
N GLY A 77 11.08 -12.66 19.89
CA GLY A 77 12.07 -13.51 19.24
C GLY A 77 11.98 -13.36 17.73
N GLU A 78 11.89 -14.49 17.04
CA GLU A 78 11.73 -14.56 15.57
C GLU A 78 10.28 -14.42 15.12
N ASN A 79 9.30 -14.57 16.03
CA ASN A 79 7.89 -14.50 15.68
C ASN A 79 7.42 -13.05 15.58
N LEU A 80 6.67 -12.77 14.52
CA LEU A 80 6.09 -11.48 14.21
C LEU A 80 4.60 -11.64 13.90
N ALA A 81 3.85 -10.62 14.30
CA ALA A 81 2.47 -10.44 13.93
C ALA A 81 2.30 -9.03 13.37
N VAL A 82 1.51 -8.93 12.32
CA VAL A 82 1.16 -7.67 11.68
C VAL A 82 -0.35 -7.58 11.60
N ASP A 83 -0.89 -6.54 12.25
CA ASP A 83 -2.28 -6.14 12.06
C ASP A 83 -2.30 -4.94 11.11
N LEU A 84 -3.15 -4.99 10.09
CA LEU A 84 -3.52 -3.82 9.28
C LEU A 84 -5.01 -3.54 9.45
N GLN A 85 -5.35 -2.25 9.47
CA GLN A 85 -6.70 -1.72 9.49
C GLN A 85 -6.90 -0.83 8.28
N ILE A 86 -8.01 -1.05 7.58
CA ILE A 86 -8.43 -0.25 6.45
C ILE A 86 -9.51 0.71 6.97
N VAL A 87 -9.25 2.00 6.83
CA VAL A 87 -10.09 3.07 7.38
C VAL A 87 -10.62 3.91 6.24
N ASP A 88 -11.93 4.13 6.20
CA ASP A 88 -12.55 5.09 5.32
C ASP A 88 -12.17 6.51 5.78
N VAL A 89 -11.56 7.28 4.88
CA VAL A 89 -11.01 8.61 5.21
C VAL A 89 -12.14 9.62 5.46
N GLU A 90 -13.26 9.50 4.77
CA GLU A 90 -14.37 10.45 4.92
C GLU A 90 -15.04 10.33 6.29
N THR A 91 -15.29 9.09 6.73
CA THR A 91 -16.05 8.77 7.94
C THR A 91 -15.18 8.46 9.16
N GLY A 92 -13.90 8.09 8.94
CA GLY A 92 -13.01 7.60 9.99
C GLY A 92 -13.32 6.19 10.49
N VAL A 93 -14.23 5.47 9.82
CA VAL A 93 -14.68 4.13 10.23
C VAL A 93 -13.72 3.06 9.70
N VAL A 94 -13.43 2.05 10.53
CA VAL A 94 -12.71 0.85 10.10
C VAL A 94 -13.63 0.01 9.23
N VAL A 95 -13.30 -0.12 7.94
CA VAL A 95 -14.07 -0.91 6.97
C VAL A 95 -13.54 -2.33 6.82
N GLY A 96 -12.30 -2.58 7.25
CA GLY A 96 -11.70 -3.90 7.22
C GLY A 96 -10.50 -3.99 8.15
N SER A 97 -10.16 -5.22 8.55
CA SER A 97 -8.96 -5.52 9.32
C SER A 97 -8.41 -6.86 8.87
N VAL A 98 -7.09 -6.90 8.69
CA VAL A 98 -6.37 -8.09 8.25
C VAL A 98 -5.23 -8.37 9.22
N ASN A 99 -4.90 -9.64 9.39
CA ASN A 99 -3.85 -10.07 10.28
C ASN A 99 -3.00 -11.14 9.60
N SER A 100 -1.69 -11.03 9.75
CA SER A 100 -0.77 -12.12 9.40
C SER A 100 0.23 -12.34 10.52
N GLN A 101 0.60 -13.60 10.72
CA GLN A 101 1.56 -14.05 11.71
C GLN A 101 2.59 -14.92 11.01
N GLY A 102 3.86 -14.70 11.33
CA GLY A 102 4.96 -15.41 10.69
C GLY A 102 6.27 -15.20 11.43
N VAL A 103 7.37 -15.47 10.73
CA VAL A 103 8.72 -15.29 11.27
C VAL A 103 9.46 -14.19 10.53
N GLU A 104 10.39 -13.53 11.21
CA GLU A 104 11.19 -12.45 10.62
C GLU A 104 12.01 -12.91 9.40
N SER A 105 12.38 -14.17 9.33
CA SER A 105 13.08 -14.72 8.17
C SER A 105 12.21 -14.82 6.91
N ASP A 106 10.89 -14.71 7.03
CA ASP A 106 9.91 -14.86 5.95
C ASP A 106 8.98 -13.65 5.83
N ILE A 107 9.56 -12.45 5.82
CA ILE A 107 8.82 -11.21 5.56
C ILE A 107 8.07 -11.24 4.21
N PRO A 108 8.65 -11.75 3.10
CA PRO A 108 7.93 -11.81 1.83
C PRO A 108 6.66 -12.65 1.93
N GLY A 109 6.68 -13.82 2.58
CA GLY A 109 5.48 -14.63 2.78
C GLY A 109 4.43 -13.90 3.62
N LEU A 110 4.85 -13.30 4.74
CA LEU A 110 3.97 -12.53 5.62
C LEU A 110 3.31 -11.35 4.89
N GLU A 111 4.08 -10.65 4.07
CA GLU A 111 3.60 -9.53 3.25
C GLU A 111 2.59 -10.00 2.21
N GLN A 112 2.88 -11.11 1.54
CA GLN A 112 2.03 -11.68 0.50
C GLN A 112 0.66 -12.08 1.04
N ASP A 113 0.61 -12.63 2.25
CA ASP A 113 -0.63 -12.95 2.96
C ASP A 113 -1.45 -11.69 3.29
N LEU A 114 -0.78 -10.60 3.70
CA LEU A 114 -1.44 -9.33 3.97
C LEU A 114 -2.02 -8.71 2.70
N VAL A 115 -1.27 -8.71 1.60
CA VAL A 115 -1.74 -8.18 0.31
C VAL A 115 -2.99 -8.92 -0.14
N THR A 116 -2.97 -10.26 -0.15
CA THR A 116 -4.12 -11.06 -0.54
C THR A 116 -5.35 -10.71 0.31
N GLN A 117 -5.20 -10.67 1.65
CA GLN A 117 -6.31 -10.31 2.53
C GLN A 117 -6.81 -8.86 2.32
N VAL A 118 -5.91 -7.91 2.04
CA VAL A 118 -6.30 -6.51 1.75
C VAL A 118 -7.12 -6.45 0.46
N ILE A 119 -6.71 -7.19 -0.57
CA ILE A 119 -7.46 -7.25 -1.84
C ILE A 119 -8.83 -7.86 -1.63
N ASP A 120 -8.95 -8.94 -0.84
CA ASP A 120 -10.24 -9.58 -0.56
C ASP A 120 -11.24 -8.63 0.13
N VAL A 121 -10.76 -7.63 0.88
CA VAL A 121 -11.62 -6.59 1.47
C VAL A 121 -12.22 -5.67 0.39
N PHE A 122 -11.48 -5.40 -0.69
CA PHE A 122 -11.91 -4.49 -1.77
C PHE A 122 -12.59 -5.21 -2.95
N ASP A 123 -12.21 -6.45 -3.24
CA ASP A 123 -12.78 -7.30 -4.27
C ASP A 123 -12.83 -8.76 -3.78
N PRO A 124 -13.96 -9.23 -3.23
CA PRO A 124 -14.10 -10.59 -2.71
C PRO A 124 -14.23 -11.66 -3.81
N SER A 125 -14.00 -11.33 -5.08
CA SER A 125 -14.09 -12.29 -6.17
C SER A 125 -12.99 -13.36 -6.02
N PRO A 126 -13.30 -14.67 -6.18
CA PRO A 126 -12.35 -15.78 -6.00
C PRO A 126 -11.22 -15.85 -7.04
N ASN A 127 -11.07 -14.78 -7.83
CA ASN A 127 -10.24 -14.70 -9.02
C ASN A 127 -9.44 -13.39 -9.01
N GLY A 128 -8.94 -12.96 -7.86
CA GLY A 128 -7.94 -11.89 -7.76
C GLY A 128 -6.68 -12.29 -8.55
N VAL A 129 -6.73 -12.13 -9.87
CA VAL A 129 -5.65 -12.46 -10.78
C VAL A 129 -4.57 -11.42 -10.52
N ARG A 130 -3.55 -11.82 -9.75
CA ARG A 130 -2.26 -11.12 -9.74
C ARG A 130 -1.89 -10.94 -11.22
N PRO A 131 -1.73 -9.71 -11.74
CA PRO A 131 -1.28 -9.54 -13.10
C PRO A 131 0.06 -10.27 -13.21
N SER A 132 0.10 -11.28 -14.08
CA SER A 132 1.32 -12.05 -14.25
C SER A 132 2.40 -11.08 -14.71
N MET A 133 3.57 -11.14 -14.07
CA MET A 133 4.73 -10.29 -14.38
C MET A 133 5.17 -10.39 -15.86
N ALA A 134 4.62 -11.33 -16.62
CA ALA A 134 4.78 -11.50 -18.06
C ALA A 134 4.06 -10.42 -18.88
N GLU A 135 2.88 -9.96 -18.46
CA GLU A 135 2.03 -9.07 -19.26
C GLU A 135 2.63 -7.65 -19.39
N GLN A 136 3.42 -7.21 -18.39
CA GLN A 136 4.03 -5.87 -18.39
C GLN A 136 5.27 -5.75 -19.30
N ARG A 137 5.85 -6.87 -19.77
CA ARG A 137 7.02 -6.82 -20.66
C ARG A 137 6.65 -6.66 -22.14
N GLU A 138 5.45 -7.06 -22.55
CA GLU A 138 5.09 -7.16 -23.96
C GLU A 138 4.60 -5.84 -24.58
N GLU A 139 4.06 -4.90 -23.80
CA GLU A 139 3.61 -3.59 -24.32
C GLU A 139 4.79 -2.67 -24.74
N SER A 140 5.98 -2.89 -24.19
CA SER A 140 7.17 -2.07 -24.48
C SER A 140 7.88 -2.44 -25.78
N SER A 141 7.41 -3.47 -26.48
CA SER A 141 8.02 -4.02 -27.69
C SER A 141 7.17 -3.78 -28.95
N GLN A 142 6.76 -2.53 -29.21
CA GLN A 142 6.42 -2.13 -30.59
C GLN A 142 7.60 -1.38 -31.21
N PRO A 143 8.34 -1.97 -32.17
CA PRO A 143 9.36 -1.25 -32.90
C PRO A 143 8.67 -0.23 -33.82
N SER A 144 8.72 1.05 -33.43
CA SER A 144 8.58 2.17 -34.35
C SER A 144 9.78 2.21 -35.31
N SER A 145 9.81 1.29 -36.28
CA SER A 145 10.64 1.45 -37.47
C SER A 145 9.96 2.46 -38.39
N ARG A 146 10.25 3.73 -38.09
CA ARG A 146 10.57 4.79 -39.06
C ARG A 146 10.31 4.42 -40.53
N ARG A 147 9.15 4.83 -41.04
CA ARG A 147 9.03 5.29 -42.44
C ARG A 147 9.80 6.61 -42.57
N TYR A 148 11.07 6.51 -42.92
CA TYR A 148 11.77 7.50 -43.74
C TYR A 148 11.90 6.77 -45.08
N LEU A 149 11.25 7.19 -46.16
CA LEU A 149 11.56 8.36 -46.97
C LEU A 149 10.31 8.70 -47.79
N GLU A 150 9.82 9.92 -47.72
CA GLU A 150 9.36 10.67 -48.89
C GLU A 150 9.20 12.12 -48.44
N ASN A 151 9.48 13.06 -49.35
CA ASN A 151 9.39 14.51 -49.19
C ASN A 151 10.72 15.22 -48.89
N GLU A 152 11.70 15.04 -49.77
CA GLU A 152 12.44 16.19 -50.30
C GLU A 152 12.23 16.17 -51.82
N GLU A 153 11.57 17.20 -52.36
CA GLU A 153 11.84 17.88 -53.65
C GLU A 153 10.63 18.81 -53.94
N GLY A 154 10.86 20.11 -53.76
CA GLY A 154 9.93 21.21 -54.04
C GLY A 154 10.59 22.56 -53.79
#